data_AF-A0A662DX52-F1
#
_entry.id   AF-A0A662DX52-F1
#
_cell.length_a   1.000
_cell.length_b   1.000
_cell.length_c   1.000
_cell.angle_alpha   90.00
_cell.angle_beta   90.00
_cell.angle_gamma   90.00
#
_symmetry.space_group_name_H-M   'P 1'
#
loop_
_entity.id
_entity.type
_entity.pdbx_description
1 polymer ?
#
loop_
_entity_poly.entity_id
_entity_poly.type
_entity_poly.pdbx_seq_one_letter_code
_entity_poly.pdbx_strand_id
1 'polypeptide(L)'
;MPTYRFPVDPWRLVETEYSAEDLGKTETIFAVGNGYLGMRANPEEGREAHSHGTYLNGFHETWSIRHAEDAYGFAKTGQTIVNVPDAKLMKLYVDDEPLLLATADIIEYERSLDFRTGVLTRDILWRTPA
;
A
#
# COMPACT_ATOMS: atom_id res chain seq x y z
N MET A 1 8.72 21.85 -18.72
CA MET A 1 9.65 20.73 -18.41
C MET A 1 8.83 19.45 -18.49
N PRO A 2 9.39 18.29 -18.89
CA PRO A 2 8.62 17.06 -18.85
C PRO A 2 8.17 16.79 -17.41
N THR A 3 6.86 16.62 -17.22
CA THR A 3 6.27 16.29 -15.92
C THR A 3 6.47 14.80 -15.72
N TYR A 4 7.41 14.42 -14.86
CA TYR A 4 7.59 13.02 -14.49
C TYR A 4 6.54 12.64 -13.45
N ARG A 5 5.91 11.48 -13.60
CA ARG A 5 4.99 10.92 -12.58
C ARG A 5 5.64 10.84 -11.20
N PHE A 6 6.95 10.58 -11.14
CA PHE A 6 7.75 10.58 -9.91
C PHE A 6 8.83 11.67 -9.98
N PRO A 7 8.52 12.93 -9.65
CA PRO A 7 9.52 13.99 -9.61
C PRO A 7 10.52 13.76 -8.46
N VAL A 8 11.75 14.22 -8.64
CA VAL A 8 12.79 14.12 -7.60
C VAL A 8 12.52 15.15 -6.52
N ASP A 9 12.34 14.68 -5.28
CA ASP A 9 12.30 15.51 -4.08
C ASP A 9 13.35 14.95 -3.07
N PRO A 10 14.19 15.81 -2.44
CA PRO A 10 15.25 15.35 -1.54
C PRO A 10 14.77 14.57 -0.30
N TRP A 11 13.51 14.78 0.11
CA TRP A 11 12.98 14.26 1.37
C TRP A 11 11.61 13.59 1.24
N ARG A 12 11.06 13.55 0.02
CA ARG A 12 9.77 12.93 -0.24
C ARG A 12 9.88 11.98 -1.43
N LEU A 13 9.20 10.84 -1.33
CA LEU A 13 8.79 10.11 -2.52
C LEU A 13 7.47 10.72 -2.98
N VAL A 14 7.38 11.21 -4.22
CA VAL A 14 6.19 11.89 -4.75
C VAL A 14 5.70 11.16 -5.99
N GLU A 15 4.38 11.01 -6.11
CA GLU A 15 3.68 10.54 -7.29
C GLU A 15 2.60 11.58 -7.68
N THR A 16 2.70 12.15 -8.88
CA THR A 16 1.81 13.23 -9.35
C THR A 16 0.68 12.75 -10.25
N GLU A 17 0.60 11.45 -10.50
CA GLU A 17 -0.46 10.84 -11.32
C GLU A 17 -0.71 9.41 -10.88
N TYR A 18 -1.99 9.05 -10.70
CA TYR A 18 -2.41 7.68 -10.43
C TYR A 18 -2.24 6.81 -11.69
N SER A 19 -1.70 5.60 -11.51
CA SER A 19 -1.74 4.57 -12.55
C SER A 19 -1.87 3.18 -11.94
N ALA A 20 -2.72 2.36 -12.55
CA ALA A 20 -2.95 0.97 -12.16
C ALA A 20 -1.88 0.01 -12.73
N GLU A 21 -1.00 0.46 -13.62
CA GLU A 21 -0.04 -0.39 -14.34
C GLU A 21 1.04 -1.00 -13.42
N ASP A 22 1.37 -0.33 -12.31
CA ASP A 22 2.44 -0.72 -11.39
C ASP A 22 2.02 -0.70 -9.91
N LEU A 23 0.74 -0.99 -9.61
CA LEU A 23 0.20 -1.00 -8.25
C LEU A 23 1.07 -1.77 -7.26
N GLY A 24 1.52 -2.98 -7.60
CA GLY A 24 2.35 -3.79 -6.70
C GLY A 24 3.66 -3.11 -6.30
N LYS A 25 4.24 -2.32 -7.20
CA LYS A 25 5.44 -1.51 -6.94
C LYS A 25 5.08 -0.31 -6.07
N THR A 26 4.06 0.46 -6.45
CA THR A 26 3.73 1.70 -5.73
C THR A 26 3.22 1.45 -4.31
N GLU A 27 2.40 0.42 -4.11
CA GLU A 27 1.99 -0.08 -2.79
C GLU A 27 3.17 -0.47 -1.89
N THR A 28 4.29 -0.92 -2.49
CA THR A 28 5.49 -1.32 -1.77
C THR A 28 6.33 -0.11 -1.39
N ILE A 29 6.64 0.77 -2.35
CA ILE A 29 7.59 1.87 -2.13
C ILE A 29 7.01 3.00 -1.27
N PHE A 30 5.69 3.14 -1.22
CA PHE A 30 5.00 4.09 -0.34
C PHE A 30 4.57 3.48 1.01
N ALA A 31 4.90 2.21 1.28
CA ALA A 31 4.50 1.54 2.51
C ALA A 31 5.02 2.28 3.76
N VAL A 32 4.21 2.27 4.83
CA VAL A 32 4.52 2.92 6.11
C VAL A 32 4.57 1.90 7.24
N GLY A 33 5.36 2.18 8.27
CA GLY A 33 5.42 1.34 9.46
C GLY A 33 6.21 1.96 10.60
N ASN A 34 5.99 1.46 11.81
CA ASN A 34 6.59 1.98 13.04
C ASN A 34 7.35 0.92 13.85
N GLY A 35 7.71 -0.21 13.21
CA GLY A 35 8.35 -1.35 13.85
C GLY A 35 7.39 -2.31 14.56
N TYR A 36 6.18 -1.87 14.92
CA TYR A 36 5.12 -2.72 15.48
C TYR A 36 4.03 -3.04 14.44
N LEU A 37 3.55 -2.03 13.73
CA LEU A 37 2.57 -2.12 12.65
C LEU A 37 3.22 -1.69 11.33
N GLY A 38 2.97 -2.44 10.27
CA GLY A 38 3.39 -2.09 8.91
C GLY A 38 2.23 -2.26 7.93
N MET A 39 2.12 -1.34 6.97
CA MET A 39 1.03 -1.33 5.99
C MET A 39 1.56 -0.99 4.60
N ARG A 40 1.14 -1.77 3.60
CA ARG A 40 1.30 -1.41 2.19
C ARG A 40 0.45 -0.19 1.87
N ALA A 41 0.90 0.64 0.94
CA ALA A 41 0.22 1.86 0.53
C ALA A 41 -0.86 1.59 -0.55
N ASN A 42 -1.78 0.67 -0.22
CA ASN A 42 -2.99 0.47 -1.02
C ASN A 42 -3.89 1.70 -0.89
N PRO A 43 -4.60 2.12 -1.97
CA PRO A 43 -5.63 3.14 -1.86
C PRO A 43 -6.67 2.81 -0.79
N GLU A 44 -6.93 3.77 0.11
CA GLU A 44 -7.80 3.57 1.25
C GLU A 44 -9.27 3.39 0.85
N GLU A 45 -9.69 3.92 -0.31
CA GLU A 45 -11.03 3.73 -0.89
C GLU A 45 -11.32 2.27 -1.27
N GLY A 46 -10.27 1.46 -1.40
CA GLY A 46 -10.31 0.03 -1.69
C GLY A 46 -10.48 -0.34 -3.18
N ARG A 47 -10.95 -1.58 -3.38
CA ARG A 47 -11.16 -2.27 -4.67
C ARG A 47 -9.90 -2.66 -5.45
N GLU A 48 -9.12 -1.69 -5.91
CA GLU A 48 -7.94 -1.98 -6.74
C GLU A 48 -6.68 -2.05 -5.88
N ALA A 49 -6.13 -3.25 -5.78
CA ALA A 49 -4.84 -3.51 -5.18
C ALA A 49 -4.19 -4.70 -5.88
N HIS A 50 -2.88 -4.65 -6.07
CA HIS A 50 -2.12 -5.83 -6.43
C HIS A 50 -2.06 -6.79 -5.24
N SER A 51 -1.77 -6.27 -4.05
CA SER A 51 -1.80 -7.07 -2.81
C SER A 51 -2.06 -6.20 -1.59
N HIS A 52 -3.10 -6.54 -0.83
CA HIS A 52 -3.32 -5.96 0.50
C HIS A 52 -2.24 -6.45 1.47
N GLY A 53 -1.73 -5.54 2.29
CA GLY A 53 -0.72 -5.86 3.30
C GLY A 53 -0.89 -5.02 4.55
N THR A 54 -1.28 -5.66 5.64
CA THR A 54 -1.29 -5.07 6.99
C THR A 54 -0.67 -6.11 7.92
N TYR A 55 0.37 -5.74 8.63
CA TYR A 55 1.22 -6.69 9.38
C TYR A 55 1.47 -6.18 10.79
N LEU A 56 1.35 -7.08 11.76
CA LEU A 56 1.80 -6.85 13.13
C LEU A 56 3.09 -7.62 13.37
N ASN A 57 4.09 -6.94 13.92
CA ASN A 57 5.36 -7.56 14.29
C ASN A 57 5.11 -8.65 15.35
N GLY A 58 5.63 -9.85 15.09
CA GLY A 58 5.42 -11.02 15.92
C GLY A 58 4.14 -11.81 15.60
N PHE A 59 3.22 -11.30 14.78
CA PHE A 59 2.04 -12.05 14.35
C PHE A 59 2.35 -12.89 13.12
N HIS A 60 2.33 -14.21 13.28
CA HIS A 60 2.76 -15.14 12.24
C HIS A 60 2.03 -16.47 12.37
N GLU A 61 1.98 -17.21 11.26
CA GLU A 61 1.53 -18.60 11.26
C GLU A 61 2.74 -19.53 11.36
N THR A 62 2.52 -20.71 11.94
CA THR A 62 3.51 -21.78 12.07
C THR A 62 3.06 -23.03 11.31
N TRP A 63 3.99 -23.75 10.71
CA TRP A 63 3.69 -25.06 10.12
C TRP A 63 4.87 -26.00 10.26
N SER A 64 4.59 -27.31 10.24
CA SER A 64 5.63 -28.32 10.20
C SER A 64 6.30 -28.35 8.82
N ILE A 65 7.62 -28.18 8.78
CA ILE A 65 8.39 -28.24 7.53
C ILE A 65 8.48 -29.70 7.09
N ARG A 66 8.18 -29.95 5.80
CA ARG A 66 8.40 -31.24 5.17
C ARG A 66 9.66 -31.16 4.30
N HIS A 67 10.72 -31.77 4.79
CA HIS A 67 11.95 -31.96 4.01
C HIS A 67 11.83 -33.21 3.14
N ALA A 68 12.56 -33.22 2.02
CA ALA A 68 12.63 -34.42 1.17
C ALA A 68 13.42 -35.55 1.84
N GLU A 69 14.34 -35.21 2.75
CA GLU A 69 15.16 -36.12 3.55
C GLU A 69 15.29 -35.60 4.98
N ASP A 70 15.51 -36.49 5.94
CA ASP A 70 15.72 -36.11 7.35
C ASP A 70 17.22 -35.98 7.64
N ALA A 71 17.61 -34.87 8.27
CA ALA A 71 19.00 -34.58 8.61
C ALA A 71 19.09 -33.87 9.96
N TYR A 72 20.14 -34.21 10.71
CA TYR A 72 20.37 -33.62 12.03
C TYR A 72 20.54 -32.10 11.94
N GLY A 73 19.80 -31.36 12.77
CA GLY A 73 19.85 -29.91 12.84
C GLY A 73 18.91 -29.17 11.88
N PHE A 74 18.12 -29.88 11.06
CA PHE A 74 17.13 -29.23 10.21
C PHE A 74 16.01 -28.57 11.02
N ALA A 75 15.60 -27.38 10.59
CA ALA A 75 14.45 -26.68 11.16
C ALA A 75 13.20 -27.53 10.96
N LYS A 76 12.43 -27.72 12.03
CA LYS A 76 11.19 -28.53 12.02
C LYS A 76 9.93 -27.68 11.84
N THR A 77 10.02 -26.40 12.21
CA THR A 77 8.89 -25.47 12.20
C THR A 77 9.23 -24.28 11.32
N GLY A 78 8.35 -24.02 10.36
CA GLY A 78 8.38 -22.82 9.53
C GLY A 78 7.54 -21.73 10.17
N GLN A 79 7.94 -20.49 9.96
CA GLN A 79 7.24 -19.30 10.42
C GLN A 79 7.16 -18.30 9.27
N THR A 80 5.97 -17.75 9.03
CA THR A 80 5.71 -16.72 8.01
C THR A 80 4.78 -15.68 8.61
N ILE A 81 5.18 -14.42 8.50
CA ILE A 81 4.31 -13.30 8.85
C ILE A 81 3.05 -13.35 7.97
N VAL A 82 1.89 -13.17 8.59
CA VAL A 82 0.61 -13.21 7.87
C VAL A 82 -0.08 -11.85 7.94
N ASN A 83 -0.95 -11.60 6.96
CA ASN A 83 -1.80 -10.42 6.98
C ASN A 83 -2.74 -10.47 8.19
N VAL A 84 -2.86 -9.34 8.86
CA VAL A 84 -3.95 -9.05 9.80
C VAL A 84 -5.07 -8.29 9.08
N PRO A 85 -6.26 -8.15 9.69
CA PRO A 85 -7.33 -7.35 9.09
C PRO A 85 -6.87 -5.94 8.70
N ASP A 86 -7.30 -5.49 7.52
CA ASP A 86 -6.91 -4.18 7.00
C ASP A 86 -7.66 -3.06 7.75
N ALA A 87 -6.92 -2.17 8.39
CA ALA A 87 -7.46 -1.04 9.16
C ALA A 87 -7.58 0.26 8.33
N LYS A 88 -7.16 0.25 7.07
CA LYS A 88 -7.10 1.46 6.21
C LYS A 88 -8.38 1.72 5.42
N LEU A 89 -9.21 0.70 5.21
CA LEU A 89 -10.35 0.78 4.30
C LEU A 89 -11.35 1.86 4.75
N MET A 90 -11.58 2.84 3.89
CA MET A 90 -12.63 3.84 4.00
C MET A 90 -13.44 3.88 2.71
N LYS A 91 -14.67 4.39 2.76
CA LYS A 91 -15.47 4.63 1.55
C LYS A 91 -15.95 6.06 1.56
N LEU A 92 -15.68 6.77 0.47
CA LEU A 92 -16.13 8.14 0.26
C LEU A 92 -17.20 8.16 -0.83
N TYR A 93 -18.30 8.85 -0.54
CA TYR A 93 -19.40 9.08 -1.45
C TYR A 93 -19.76 10.56 -1.49
N VAL A 94 -20.07 11.08 -2.67
CA VAL A 94 -20.65 12.41 -2.88
C VAL A 94 -21.88 12.22 -3.76
N ASP A 95 -23.07 12.60 -3.28
CA ASP A 95 -24.35 12.41 -3.98
C ASP A 95 -24.55 10.96 -4.52
N ASP A 96 -24.30 9.98 -3.65
CA ASP A 96 -24.33 8.53 -3.94
C ASP A 96 -23.27 8.02 -4.94
N GLU A 97 -22.39 8.89 -5.45
CA GLU A 97 -21.28 8.49 -6.30
C GLU A 97 -20.04 8.11 -5.47
N PRO A 98 -19.50 6.90 -5.62
CA PRO A 98 -18.29 6.49 -4.91
C PRO A 98 -17.03 7.06 -5.56
N LEU A 99 -16.07 7.52 -4.75
CA LEU A 99 -14.72 7.81 -5.25
C LEU A 99 -14.03 6.48 -5.62
N LEU A 100 -13.76 6.29 -6.92
CA LEU A 100 -13.05 5.14 -7.47
C LEU A 100 -11.91 5.63 -8.36
N LEU A 101 -10.66 5.53 -7.92
CA LEU A 101 -9.52 6.10 -8.65
C LEU A 101 -9.39 5.62 -10.10
N ALA A 102 -9.78 4.37 -10.37
CA ALA A 102 -9.72 3.78 -11.70
C ALA A 102 -10.63 4.45 -12.73
N THR A 103 -11.72 5.08 -12.28
CA THR A 103 -12.78 5.61 -13.15
C THR A 103 -13.15 7.05 -12.84
N ALA A 104 -12.61 7.66 -11.78
CA ALA A 104 -12.91 9.01 -11.36
C ALA A 104 -12.26 10.05 -12.30
N ASP A 105 -12.96 11.17 -12.54
CA ASP A 105 -12.39 12.35 -13.22
C ASP A 105 -11.49 13.11 -12.24
N ILE A 106 -10.23 12.70 -12.16
CA ILE A 106 -9.22 13.30 -11.28
C ILE A 106 -8.52 14.45 -12.01
N ILE A 107 -8.68 15.66 -11.47
CA ILE A 107 -8.12 16.90 -12.03
C ILE A 107 -6.70 17.12 -11.53
N GLU A 108 -6.46 16.88 -10.24
CA GLU A 108 -5.15 16.96 -9.60
C GLU A 108 -4.96 15.75 -8.68
N TYR A 109 -3.75 15.19 -8.68
CA TYR A 109 -3.37 14.07 -7.84
C TYR A 109 -1.95 14.29 -7.34
N GLU A 110 -1.74 14.19 -6.04
CA GLU A 110 -0.42 14.02 -5.45
C GLU A 110 -0.51 12.95 -4.36
N ARG A 111 0.39 11.98 -4.40
CA ARG A 111 0.69 11.10 -3.26
C ARG A 111 2.13 11.32 -2.85
N SER A 112 2.38 11.62 -1.59
CA SER A 112 3.73 11.85 -1.09
C SER A 112 4.01 11.13 0.23
N LEU A 113 5.16 10.47 0.33
CA LEU A 113 5.70 9.94 1.58
C LEU A 113 6.84 10.84 2.03
N ASP A 114 6.67 11.54 3.14
CA ASP A 114 7.69 12.38 3.73
C ASP A 114 8.62 11.57 4.64
N PHE A 115 9.90 11.51 4.30
CA PHE A 115 10.89 10.71 5.01
C PHE A 115 11.33 11.30 6.35
N ARG A 116 11.06 12.59 6.62
CA ARG A 116 11.40 13.24 7.88
C ARG A 116 10.37 12.92 8.96
N THR A 117 9.12 12.77 8.55
CA THR A 117 7.98 12.55 9.45
C THR A 117 7.43 11.13 9.41
N GLY A 118 7.69 10.38 8.33
CA GLY A 118 7.10 9.05 8.09
C GLY A 118 5.64 9.11 7.69
N VAL A 119 5.12 10.28 7.27
CA VAL A 119 3.72 10.48 6.92
C VAL A 119 3.52 10.28 5.42
N LEU A 120 2.55 9.42 5.09
CA LEU A 120 1.99 9.29 3.75
C LEU A 120 0.78 10.21 3.63
N THR A 121 0.81 11.12 2.66
CA THR A 121 -0.28 12.03 2.34
C THR A 121 -0.74 11.79 0.90
N ARG A 122 -2.04 11.93 0.66
CA ARG A 122 -2.59 11.93 -0.68
C ARG A 122 -3.61 13.06 -0.82
N ASP A 123 -3.35 13.94 -1.78
CA ASP A 123 -4.17 15.09 -2.15
C ASP A 123 -4.81 14.81 -3.51
N ILE A 124 -6.13 14.96 -3.57
CA ILE A 124 -6.93 14.66 -4.76
C ILE A 124 -7.92 15.78 -5.01
N LEU A 125 -7.92 16.34 -6.22
CA LEU A 125 -9.01 17.16 -6.73
C LEU A 125 -9.86 16.32 -7.67
N TRP A 126 -11.01 15.86 -7.19
CA TRP A 126 -11.95 15.04 -7.93
C TRP A 126 -13.12 15.89 -8.43
N ARG A 127 -13.42 15.80 -9.73
CA ARG A 127 -14.65 16.36 -10.31
C ARG A 127 -15.75 15.31 -10.33
N THR A 128 -16.86 15.62 -9.69
CA THR A 128 -18.11 14.85 -9.83
C THR A 128 -18.90 15.33 -11.04
N PRO A 129 -19.72 14.49 -11.70
CA PRO A 129 -20.46 14.80 -12.92
C PRO A 129 -21.61 15.82 -12.78
N ALA A 130 -21.82 16.40 -11.59
CA ALA A 130 -22.96 17.28 -11.29
C ALA A 130 -22.96 18.59 -12.11
#